data_AF-A0A401UWB8-F1
#
_entry.id   AF-A0A401UWB8-F1
#
_cell.length_a   1.000
_cell.length_b   1.000
_cell.length_c   1.000
_cell.angle_alpha   90.00
_cell.angle_beta   90.00
_cell.angle_gamma   90.00
#
_symmetry.space_group_name_H-M   'P 1'
#
loop_
_entity.id
_entity.type
_entity.pdbx_description
1 polymer ?
#
loop_
_entity_poly.entity_id
_entity_poly.type
_entity_poly.pdbx_seq_one_letter_code
_entity_poly.pdbx_strand_id
1 'polypeptide(L)'
;MTADGTTTDPDGPLAVADDPDVDGLVPRPRRSAALAVGALVVAVLVGGWASAGARPSVVDPSGAAGGAARELGGDQVLVGVDLVPGGVGRLTVESVGDVPGARVLGAWVAPATAQPGVGSSTGGIFVEDGPVPVPGEPFADAVPLPARVPGDADSSLVVLWDVTDCAVVQRLVEGPQVRLRTLVGPVTEHLPALAAPTYLEDCDAA
;
A
#
# COMPACT_ATOMS: atom_id res chain seq x y z
N MET A 1 -67.97 63.50 -60.12
CA MET A 1 -66.93 63.28 -59.10
C MET A 1 -67.66 62.81 -57.87
N THR A 2 -67.80 61.50 -57.76
CA THR A 2 -68.70 60.84 -56.80
C THR A 2 -67.92 59.64 -56.31
N ALA A 3 -67.51 59.70 -55.05
CA ALA A 3 -66.77 58.65 -54.36
C ALA A 3 -67.78 57.69 -53.74
N ASP A 4 -67.72 56.42 -54.10
CA ASP A 4 -68.34 55.34 -53.34
C ASP A 4 -67.24 54.62 -52.55
N GLY A 5 -67.40 54.67 -51.22
CA GLY A 5 -66.51 54.05 -50.25
C GLY A 5 -66.91 52.61 -49.99
N THR A 6 -66.02 51.68 -50.30
CA THR A 6 -66.07 50.28 -49.84
C THR A 6 -65.48 50.19 -48.44
N THR A 7 -66.35 50.18 -47.43
CA THR A 7 -66.03 49.80 -46.04
C THR A 7 -65.78 48.29 -46.00
N THR A 8 -64.53 47.89 -45.71
CA THR A 8 -64.16 46.49 -45.50
C THR A 8 -64.15 46.22 -44.00
N ASP A 9 -64.94 45.24 -43.61
CA ASP A 9 -65.21 44.74 -42.26
C ASP A 9 -63.97 44.09 -41.61
N PRO A 10 -63.46 44.58 -40.46
CA PRO A 10 -62.30 43.99 -39.78
C PRO A 10 -62.70 43.19 -38.53
N ASP A 11 -63.70 42.31 -38.58
CA ASP A 11 -64.04 41.41 -37.46
C ASP A 11 -64.05 39.92 -37.90
N GLY A 12 -62.90 39.46 -38.37
CA GLY A 12 -62.61 38.02 -38.46
C GLY A 12 -62.16 37.49 -37.09
N PRO A 13 -62.81 36.45 -36.51
CA PRO A 13 -62.38 35.90 -35.24
C PRO A 13 -60.95 35.37 -35.34
N LEU A 14 -60.08 35.85 -34.44
CA LEU A 14 -58.73 35.32 -34.27
C LEU A 14 -58.83 33.83 -33.95
N ALA A 15 -58.39 32.99 -34.89
CA ALA A 15 -58.21 31.57 -34.63
C ALA A 15 -57.19 31.42 -33.51
N VAL A 16 -57.67 31.06 -32.32
CA VAL A 16 -56.82 30.57 -31.23
C VAL A 16 -56.26 29.25 -31.72
N ALA A 17 -55.04 29.29 -32.26
CA ALA A 17 -54.27 28.08 -32.54
C ALA A 17 -54.02 27.39 -31.21
N ASP A 18 -54.55 26.18 -31.04
CA ASP A 18 -54.22 25.28 -29.95
C ASP A 18 -52.69 25.19 -29.85
N ASP A 19 -52.15 25.72 -28.75
CA ASP A 19 -50.74 25.66 -28.41
C ASP A 19 -50.38 24.17 -28.23
N PRO A 20 -49.45 23.60 -29.03
CA PRO A 20 -49.16 22.17 -28.96
C PRO A 20 -48.50 21.83 -27.61
N ASP A 21 -49.32 21.27 -26.72
CA ASP A 21 -49.01 20.50 -25.51
C ASP A 21 -47.50 20.37 -25.20
N VAL A 22 -46.95 21.43 -24.58
CA VAL A 22 -45.56 21.47 -24.11
C VAL A 22 -45.33 20.45 -22.96
N ASP A 23 -46.40 19.91 -22.39
CA ASP A 23 -46.40 18.84 -21.38
C ASP A 23 -45.83 17.51 -21.89
N GLY A 24 -45.72 17.33 -23.21
CA GLY A 24 -45.06 16.17 -23.82
C GLY A 24 -43.53 16.17 -23.75
N LEU A 25 -42.90 17.32 -23.43
CA LEU A 25 -41.44 17.48 -23.43
C LEU A 25 -40.78 17.26 -22.08
N VAL A 26 -41.54 16.98 -21.01
CA VAL A 26 -40.96 16.65 -19.71
C VAL A 26 -40.60 15.16 -19.71
N PRO A 27 -39.31 14.78 -19.80
CA PRO A 27 -38.93 13.37 -19.78
C PRO A 27 -39.42 12.74 -18.48
N ARG A 28 -40.40 11.85 -18.58
CA ARG A 28 -40.90 11.10 -17.42
C ARG A 28 -39.73 10.29 -16.85
N PRO A 29 -39.35 10.49 -15.59
CA PRO A 29 -38.24 9.77 -15.00
C PRO A 29 -38.59 8.27 -14.99
N ARG A 30 -37.92 7.50 -15.86
CA ARG A 30 -38.09 6.04 -15.91
C ARG A 30 -37.42 5.47 -14.66
N ARG A 31 -38.24 4.98 -13.72
CA ARG A 31 -37.77 4.36 -12.46
C ARG A 31 -36.70 3.29 -12.66
N SER A 32 -36.72 2.61 -13.81
CA SER A 32 -35.70 1.63 -14.20
C SER A 32 -34.30 2.23 -14.41
N ALA A 33 -34.20 3.46 -14.94
CA ALA A 33 -32.92 4.14 -15.12
C ALA A 33 -32.30 4.51 -13.76
N ALA A 34 -33.12 4.97 -12.81
CA ALA A 34 -32.66 5.28 -11.46
C ALA A 34 -32.15 4.03 -10.73
N LEU A 35 -32.83 2.88 -10.87
CA LEU A 35 -32.38 1.61 -10.30
C LEU A 35 -31.07 1.12 -10.94
N ALA A 36 -30.93 1.22 -12.26
CA ALA A 36 -29.71 0.82 -12.96
C ALA A 36 -28.50 1.67 -12.53
N VAL A 37 -28.67 2.99 -12.42
CA VAL A 37 -27.62 3.89 -11.93
C VAL A 37 -27.28 3.58 -10.47
N GLY A 38 -28.29 3.36 -9.62
CA GLY A 38 -28.07 2.98 -8.23
C GLY A 38 -27.27 1.68 -8.09
N ALA A 39 -27.63 0.65 -8.87
CA ALA A 39 -26.90 -0.62 -8.88
C ALA A 39 -25.45 -0.46 -9.37
N LEU A 40 -25.23 0.36 -10.41
CA LEU A 40 -23.88 0.66 -10.90
C LEU A 40 -23.02 1.36 -9.83
N VAL A 41 -23.57 2.36 -9.15
CA VAL A 41 -22.87 3.07 -8.07
C VAL A 41 -22.51 2.13 -6.93
N VAL A 42 -23.45 1.27 -6.51
CA VAL A 42 -23.17 0.25 -5.49
C VAL A 42 -22.08 -0.71 -5.96
N ALA A 43 -22.12 -1.18 -7.21
CA ALA A 43 -21.10 -2.07 -7.75
C ALA A 43 -19.71 -1.40 -7.80
N VAL A 44 -19.63 -0.12 -8.17
CA VAL A 44 -18.38 0.66 -8.18
C VAL A 44 -17.86 0.89 -6.76
N LEU A 45 -18.75 1.18 -5.80
CA LEU A 45 -18.37 1.36 -4.39
C LEU A 45 -17.87 0.04 -3.77
N VAL A 46 -18.58 -1.06 -4.00
CA VAL A 46 -18.17 -2.39 -3.52
C VAL A 46 -16.89 -2.85 -4.19
N GLY A 47 -16.75 -2.65 -5.51
CA GLY A 47 -15.53 -2.97 -6.25
C GLY A 47 -14.34 -2.13 -5.79
N GLY A 48 -14.55 -0.83 -5.57
CA GLY A 48 -13.54 0.08 -5.03
C GLY A 48 -13.11 -0.31 -3.62
N TRP A 49 -14.06 -0.64 -2.75
CA TRP A 49 -13.78 -1.07 -1.38
C TRP A 49 -13.00 -2.41 -1.33
N ALA A 50 -13.44 -3.40 -2.13
CA ALA A 50 -12.72 -4.68 -2.25
C ALA A 50 -11.31 -4.50 -2.83
N SER A 51 -11.12 -3.55 -3.74
CA SER A 51 -9.79 -3.25 -4.31
C SER A 51 -8.82 -2.64 -3.31
N ALA A 52 -9.32 -1.93 -2.29
CA ALA A 52 -8.48 -1.37 -1.23
C ALA A 52 -7.93 -2.46 -0.29
N GLY A 53 -8.73 -3.49 0.01
CA GLY A 53 -8.30 -4.64 0.82
C GLY A 53 -7.42 -5.65 0.09
N ALA A 54 -7.33 -5.57 -1.25
CA ALA A 54 -6.56 -6.51 -2.07
C ALA A 54 -5.15 -6.03 -2.41
N ARG A 55 -4.72 -4.86 -1.92
CA ARG A 55 -3.38 -4.35 -2.19
C ARG A 55 -2.34 -5.27 -1.56
N PRO A 56 -1.43 -5.84 -2.36
CA PRO A 56 -0.35 -6.65 -1.82
C PRO A 56 0.52 -5.77 -0.93
N SER A 57 0.57 -6.09 0.36
CA SER A 57 1.35 -5.39 1.38
C SER A 57 2.21 -6.41 2.11
N VAL A 58 3.37 -5.98 2.61
CA VAL A 58 4.15 -6.77 3.57
C VAL A 58 4.14 -6.18 4.97
N VAL A 59 3.51 -5.01 5.12
CA VAL A 59 3.35 -4.30 6.39
C VAL A 59 2.02 -4.69 7.02
N ASP A 60 2.07 -5.05 8.30
CA ASP A 60 0.86 -5.29 9.08
C ASP A 60 0.03 -4.00 9.17
N PRO A 61 -1.23 -3.98 8.68
CA PRO A 61 -2.10 -2.81 8.77
C PRO A 61 -2.43 -2.41 10.22
N SER A 62 -2.25 -3.30 11.19
CA SER A 62 -2.45 -3.01 12.62
C SER A 62 -1.30 -2.18 13.22
N GLY A 63 -0.16 -2.09 12.53
CA GLY A 63 1.05 -1.42 13.02
C GLY A 63 1.80 -2.20 14.11
N ALA A 64 1.32 -3.39 14.51
CA ALA A 64 1.92 -4.25 15.52
C ALA A 64 2.96 -5.22 14.93
N ALA A 65 3.76 -4.77 13.97
CA ALA A 65 4.81 -5.60 13.41
C ALA A 65 5.85 -5.94 14.50
N GLY A 66 6.07 -7.24 14.72
CA GLY A 66 7.16 -7.72 15.55
C GLY A 66 8.49 -7.44 14.88
N GLY A 67 9.50 -7.11 15.68
CA GLY A 67 10.87 -6.97 15.22
C GLY A 67 11.87 -7.13 16.35
N ALA A 68 13.12 -7.40 15.99
CA ALA A 68 14.24 -7.29 16.90
C ALA A 68 15.48 -6.80 16.14
N ALA A 69 16.46 -6.34 16.92
CA ALA A 69 17.77 -5.98 16.44
C ALA A 69 18.84 -6.74 17.23
N ARG A 70 19.98 -7.00 16.60
CA ARG A 70 21.19 -7.54 17.22
C ARG A 70 22.39 -6.78 16.69
N GLU A 71 23.19 -6.24 17.59
CA GLU A 71 24.48 -5.65 17.23
C GLU A 71 25.50 -6.76 16.93
N LEU A 72 26.23 -6.61 15.83
CA LEU A 72 27.28 -7.55 15.40
C LEU A 72 28.70 -7.02 15.66
N GLY A 73 28.80 -5.77 16.12
CA GLY A 73 30.05 -5.02 16.27
C GLY A 73 30.46 -4.28 14.98
N GLY A 74 31.38 -3.32 15.12
CA GLY A 74 31.93 -2.57 13.96
C GLY A 74 30.86 -1.84 13.16
N ASP A 75 29.95 -1.15 13.85
CA ASP A 75 28.82 -0.39 13.30
C ASP A 75 27.77 -1.22 12.54
N GLN A 76 27.83 -2.55 12.62
CA GLN A 76 26.89 -3.44 11.95
C GLN A 76 25.75 -3.90 12.86
N VAL A 77 24.53 -3.81 12.33
CA VAL A 77 23.30 -4.19 13.05
C VAL A 77 22.47 -5.10 12.19
N LEU A 78 22.09 -6.25 12.74
CA LEU A 78 21.14 -7.16 12.11
C LEU A 78 19.74 -6.85 12.64
N VAL A 79 18.82 -6.52 11.76
CA VAL A 79 17.43 -6.22 12.09
C VAL A 79 16.51 -7.25 11.44
N GLY A 80 15.59 -7.81 12.20
CA GLY A 80 14.59 -8.75 11.73
C GLY A 80 13.21 -8.17 11.96
N VAL A 81 12.35 -8.20 10.94
CA VAL A 81 10.96 -7.75 11.03
C VAL A 81 10.01 -8.74 10.43
N ASP A 82 8.85 -8.91 11.04
CA ASP A 82 7.83 -9.81 10.51
C ASP A 82 7.17 -9.21 9.27
N LEU A 83 7.01 -10.05 8.25
CA LEU A 83 6.27 -9.75 7.04
C LEU A 83 4.90 -10.42 7.16
N VAL A 84 3.86 -9.60 7.10
CA VAL A 84 2.47 -10.09 7.04
C VAL A 84 2.00 -9.90 5.60
N PRO A 85 2.10 -10.92 4.74
CA PRO A 85 1.66 -10.80 3.36
C PRO A 85 0.14 -10.56 3.32
N GLY A 86 -0.24 -9.34 2.94
CA GLY A 86 -1.61 -8.94 2.68
C GLY A 86 -1.99 -9.10 1.20
N GLY A 87 -3.29 -9.14 0.91
CA GLY A 87 -3.82 -9.15 -0.45
C GLY A 87 -3.76 -10.51 -1.15
N VAL A 88 -4.06 -10.52 -2.45
CA VAL A 88 -4.07 -11.74 -3.27
C VAL A 88 -2.88 -11.77 -4.22
N GLY A 89 -2.15 -12.88 -4.23
CA GLY A 89 -1.10 -13.16 -5.21
C GLY A 89 0.28 -13.36 -4.61
N ARG A 90 1.24 -13.68 -5.47
CA ARG A 90 2.63 -13.90 -5.08
C ARG A 90 3.36 -12.56 -5.00
N LEU A 91 4.10 -12.35 -3.93
CA LEU A 91 4.90 -11.16 -3.71
C LEU A 91 6.38 -11.52 -3.70
N THR A 92 7.19 -10.73 -4.38
CA THR A 92 8.65 -10.85 -4.35
C THR A 92 9.20 -9.57 -3.74
N VAL A 93 9.98 -9.68 -2.67
CA VAL A 93 10.75 -8.55 -2.15
C VAL A 93 11.97 -8.41 -3.05
N GLU A 94 12.11 -7.25 -3.71
CA GLU A 94 13.21 -7.00 -4.65
C GLU A 94 14.42 -6.40 -3.94
N SER A 95 14.20 -5.39 -3.09
CA SER A 95 15.26 -4.67 -2.39
C SER A 95 14.74 -3.94 -1.17
N VAL A 96 15.64 -3.67 -0.21
CA VAL A 96 15.44 -2.72 0.88
C VAL A 96 16.31 -1.51 0.59
N GLY A 97 15.76 -0.31 0.74
CA GLY A 97 16.46 0.94 0.53
C GLY A 97 17.25 1.38 1.77
N ASP A 98 18.32 2.13 1.54
CA ASP A 98 19.09 2.77 2.60
C ASP A 98 18.27 3.79 3.37
N VAL A 99 18.72 4.12 4.59
CA VAL A 99 18.15 5.20 5.40
C VAL A 99 19.22 6.24 5.71
N PRO A 100 18.86 7.50 6.01
CA PRO A 100 19.82 8.47 6.50
C PRO A 100 20.62 7.91 7.70
N GLY A 101 21.94 7.88 7.57
CA GLY A 101 22.84 7.39 8.62
C GLY A 101 23.05 5.88 8.67
N ALA A 102 22.44 5.08 7.80
CA ALA A 102 22.76 3.65 7.67
C ALA A 102 22.52 3.10 6.25
N ARG A 103 23.38 2.19 5.80
CA ARG A 103 23.27 1.52 4.49
C ARG A 103 22.94 0.04 4.65
N VAL A 104 22.20 -0.51 3.68
CA VAL A 104 21.92 -1.94 3.61
C VAL A 104 23.14 -2.67 3.05
N LEU A 105 23.74 -3.55 3.84
CA LEU A 105 24.79 -4.46 3.35
C LEU A 105 24.20 -5.74 2.76
N GLY A 106 23.09 -6.22 3.31
CA GLY A 106 22.42 -7.44 2.85
C GLY A 106 20.99 -7.52 3.36
N ALA A 107 20.15 -8.24 2.63
CA ALA A 107 18.77 -8.49 3.03
C ALA A 107 18.31 -9.87 2.57
N TRP A 108 17.49 -10.51 3.39
CA TRP A 108 17.02 -11.88 3.19
C TRP A 108 15.58 -12.04 3.62
N VAL A 109 14.86 -12.96 2.96
CA VAL A 109 13.56 -13.44 3.43
C VAL A 109 13.74 -14.80 4.09
N ALA A 110 13.37 -14.89 5.36
CA ALA A 110 13.39 -16.12 6.14
C ALA A 110 11.96 -16.64 6.37
N PRO A 111 11.71 -17.96 6.29
CA PRO A 111 10.48 -18.54 6.80
C PRO A 111 10.36 -18.29 8.31
N ALA A 112 9.16 -17.99 8.84
CA ALA A 112 8.96 -17.82 10.28
C ALA A 112 9.40 -19.06 11.10
N THR A 113 9.31 -20.26 10.52
CA THR A 113 9.72 -21.51 11.17
C THR A 113 11.22 -21.78 11.12
N ALA A 114 11.92 -21.16 10.17
CA ALA A 114 13.32 -21.46 9.88
C ALA A 114 14.27 -20.46 10.56
N GLN A 115 13.79 -19.90 11.66
CA GLN A 115 14.60 -19.06 12.51
C GLN A 115 15.19 -19.95 13.61
N PRO A 116 16.44 -20.43 13.47
CA PRO A 116 17.15 -21.05 14.57
C PRO A 116 17.24 -20.04 15.72
N GLY A 117 16.42 -20.31 16.75
CA GLY A 117 16.31 -19.60 18.02
C GLY A 117 15.54 -18.27 18.00
N VAL A 118 14.38 -18.31 17.35
CA VAL A 118 13.31 -17.35 17.61
C VAL A 118 12.40 -17.85 18.72
N GLY A 119 12.55 -17.20 19.87
CA GLY A 119 11.76 -17.47 21.06
C GLY A 119 10.37 -16.89 20.91
N SER A 120 9.37 -17.76 20.78
CA SER A 120 7.96 -17.40 20.93
C SER A 120 7.75 -16.58 22.21
N SER A 121 7.23 -15.36 22.04
CA SER A 121 6.53 -14.55 23.05
C SER A 121 7.31 -13.92 24.22
N THR A 122 8.64 -14.05 24.35
CA THR A 122 9.34 -13.36 25.46
C THR A 122 10.81 -12.97 25.27
N GLY A 123 11.42 -13.22 24.10
CA GLY A 123 12.81 -12.78 23.87
C GLY A 123 13.31 -13.02 22.45
N GLY A 124 13.64 -11.92 21.77
CA GLY A 124 14.58 -11.79 20.64
C GLY A 124 14.29 -12.58 19.35
N ILE A 125 14.32 -11.89 18.20
CA ILE A 125 14.34 -12.54 16.87
C ILE A 125 15.71 -13.16 16.54
N PHE A 126 16.73 -12.91 17.38
CA PHE A 126 18.09 -13.39 17.16
C PHE A 126 18.60 -14.15 18.39
N VAL A 127 19.25 -15.29 18.15
CA VAL A 127 20.08 -15.96 19.17
C VAL A 127 21.35 -15.15 19.37
N GLU A 128 21.68 -14.87 20.63
CA GLU A 128 22.85 -14.08 21.03
C GLU A 128 24.17 -14.60 20.43
N ASP A 129 24.26 -15.91 20.15
CA ASP A 129 25.42 -16.61 19.58
C ASP A 129 25.21 -17.12 18.13
N GLY A 130 24.18 -16.63 17.42
CA GLY A 130 23.93 -17.04 16.03
C GLY A 130 25.06 -16.63 15.07
N PRO A 131 25.20 -17.30 13.91
CA PRO A 131 26.23 -16.95 12.92
C PRO A 131 26.09 -15.49 12.45
N VAL A 132 27.21 -14.89 12.08
CA VAL A 132 27.23 -13.54 11.51
C VAL A 132 26.94 -13.64 10.01
N PRO A 133 25.92 -12.94 9.48
CA PRO A 133 25.62 -12.96 8.05
C PRO A 133 26.75 -12.35 7.23
N VAL A 134 27.06 -12.97 6.09
CA VAL A 134 27.97 -12.43 5.08
C VAL A 134 27.13 -11.79 3.97
N PRO A 135 27.38 -10.52 3.61
CA PRO A 135 26.66 -9.85 2.54
C PRO A 135 26.61 -10.67 1.23
N GLY A 136 25.39 -10.91 0.72
CA GLY A 136 25.16 -11.60 -0.55
C GLY A 136 25.15 -13.13 -0.48
N GLU A 137 25.54 -13.74 0.65
CA GLU A 137 25.47 -15.20 0.84
C GLU A 137 24.16 -15.60 1.54
N PRO A 138 23.66 -16.83 1.34
CA PRO A 138 22.55 -17.36 2.14
C PRO A 138 22.86 -17.29 3.64
N PHE A 139 21.85 -16.93 4.43
CA PHE A 139 21.99 -16.80 5.88
C PHE A 139 21.06 -17.79 6.58
N ALA A 140 21.63 -18.90 7.10
CA ALA A 140 20.86 -20.04 7.58
C ALA A 140 19.86 -20.52 6.51
N ASP A 141 18.57 -20.54 6.82
CA ASP A 141 17.50 -20.90 5.88
C ASP A 141 16.89 -19.68 5.16
N ALA A 142 17.47 -18.48 5.37
CA ALA A 142 17.02 -17.25 4.74
C ALA A 142 17.59 -17.11 3.32
N VAL A 143 16.74 -16.66 2.40
CA VAL A 143 17.06 -16.50 0.98
C VAL A 143 17.41 -15.03 0.69
N PRO A 144 18.56 -14.72 0.08
CA PRO A 144 18.93 -13.34 -0.21
C PRO A 144 17.97 -12.70 -1.22
N LEU A 145 17.77 -11.39 -1.10
CA LEU A 145 16.96 -10.65 -2.06
C LEU A 145 17.61 -10.63 -3.46
N PRO A 146 16.83 -10.68 -4.56
CA PRO A 146 15.37 -10.72 -4.59
C PRO A 146 14.79 -12.10 -4.20
N ALA A 147 13.83 -12.13 -3.28
CA ALA A 147 13.26 -13.35 -2.74
C ALA A 147 11.73 -13.34 -2.75
N ARG A 148 11.13 -14.52 -2.97
CA ARG A 148 9.67 -14.68 -2.96
C ARG A 148 9.18 -14.91 -1.54
N VAL A 149 8.14 -14.18 -1.14
CA VAL A 149 7.42 -14.44 0.11
C VAL A 149 6.39 -15.56 -0.15
N PRO A 150 6.42 -16.66 0.61
CA PRO A 150 5.34 -17.64 0.61
C PRO A 150 4.02 -16.94 0.98
N GLY A 151 3.01 -17.02 0.12
CA GLY A 151 1.74 -16.30 0.34
C GLY A 151 0.85 -16.91 1.42
N ASP A 152 1.23 -18.05 1.97
CA ASP A 152 0.48 -18.89 2.91
C ASP A 152 1.20 -19.09 4.24
N ALA A 153 2.39 -18.50 4.42
CA ALA A 153 3.17 -18.64 5.64
C ALA A 153 3.76 -17.30 6.09
N ASP A 154 3.77 -17.08 7.40
CA ASP A 154 4.49 -15.99 8.01
C ASP A 154 5.97 -16.08 7.63
N SER A 155 6.55 -14.93 7.31
CA SER A 155 7.95 -14.80 6.93
C SER A 155 8.52 -13.58 7.62
N SER A 156 9.83 -13.52 7.76
CA SER A 156 10.50 -12.34 8.29
C SER A 156 11.51 -11.81 7.26
N LEU A 157 11.62 -10.50 7.19
CA LEU A 157 12.67 -9.81 6.46
C LEU A 157 13.83 -9.56 7.44
N VAL A 158 15.00 -10.07 7.10
CA VAL A 158 16.24 -9.83 7.83
C VAL A 158 17.08 -8.85 7.02
N VAL A 159 17.57 -7.80 7.65
CA VAL A 159 18.38 -6.74 7.03
C VAL A 159 19.64 -6.54 7.84
N LEU A 160 20.79 -6.67 7.19
CA LEU A 160 22.09 -6.31 7.73
C LEU A 160 22.38 -4.86 7.37
N TRP A 161 22.46 -4.01 8.37
CA TRP A 161 22.78 -2.60 8.28
C TRP A 161 24.24 -2.33 8.62
N ASP A 162 24.81 -1.32 7.97
CA ASP A 162 26.05 -0.67 8.37
C ASP A 162 25.73 0.78 8.71
N VAL A 163 25.94 1.14 9.97
CA VAL A 163 25.55 2.42 10.56
C VAL A 163 26.67 3.41 10.32
N THR A 164 26.42 4.41 9.49
CA THR A 164 27.42 5.41 9.12
C THR A 164 27.35 6.66 10.00
N ASP A 165 26.18 6.95 10.58
CA ASP A 165 25.95 8.09 11.47
C ASP A 165 24.79 7.79 12.44
N CYS A 166 25.14 7.40 13.67
CA CYS A 166 24.11 7.04 14.64
C CYS A 166 23.23 8.23 15.06
N ALA A 167 23.78 9.44 15.16
CA ALA A 167 23.00 10.62 15.54
C ALA A 167 21.91 10.96 14.50
N VAL A 168 22.13 10.58 13.24
CA VAL A 168 21.10 10.66 12.20
C VAL A 168 20.09 9.53 12.34
N VAL A 169 20.54 8.29 12.56
CA VAL A 169 19.66 7.12 12.70
C VAL A 169 18.68 7.26 13.87
N GLN A 170 19.13 7.73 15.03
CA GLN A 170 18.26 7.94 16.22
C GLN A 170 17.14 8.97 16.00
N ARG A 171 17.27 9.83 14.98
CA ARG A 171 16.26 10.84 14.64
C ARG A 171 15.32 10.38 13.52
N LEU A 172 15.47 9.15 13.02
CA LEU A 172 14.57 8.59 12.02
C LEU A 172 13.18 8.37 12.59
N VAL A 173 12.19 8.93 11.91
CA VAL A 173 10.76 8.77 12.23
C VAL A 173 10.11 7.75 11.28
N GLU A 174 10.68 7.57 10.10
CA GLU A 174 10.17 6.69 9.04
C GLU A 174 11.12 5.51 8.86
N GLY A 175 10.55 4.33 8.62
CA GLY A 175 11.32 3.13 8.30
C GLY A 175 11.81 3.11 6.85
N PRO A 176 12.66 2.13 6.51
CA PRO A 176 13.23 1.99 5.18
C PRO A 176 12.16 1.69 4.13
N GLN A 177 12.42 2.11 2.90
CA GLN A 177 11.58 1.72 1.76
C GLN A 177 11.88 0.29 1.34
N VAL A 178 10.84 -0.48 1.07
CA VAL A 178 10.94 -1.80 0.47
C VAL A 178 10.34 -1.77 -0.91
N ARG A 179 11.06 -2.33 -1.88
CA ARG A 179 10.57 -2.49 -3.25
C ARG A 179 10.05 -3.90 -3.43
N LEU A 180 8.81 -4.00 -3.85
CA LEU A 180 8.08 -5.25 -4.02
C LEU A 180 7.73 -5.42 -5.50
N ARG A 181 7.72 -6.66 -5.97
CA ARG A 181 7.17 -7.05 -7.26
C ARG A 181 5.96 -7.93 -7.06
N THR A 182 4.83 -7.45 -7.57
CA THR A 182 3.53 -8.12 -7.56
C THR A 182 3.18 -8.59 -8.98
N LEU A 183 2.05 -9.28 -9.12
CA LEU A 183 1.51 -9.63 -10.44
C LEU A 183 1.06 -8.41 -11.26
N VAL A 184 0.74 -7.30 -10.60
CA VAL A 184 0.22 -6.07 -11.24
C VAL A 184 1.35 -5.09 -11.58
N GLY A 185 2.53 -5.26 -10.97
CA GLY A 185 3.70 -4.42 -11.21
C GLY A 185 4.56 -4.22 -9.96
N PRO A 186 5.59 -3.37 -10.06
CA PRO A 186 6.39 -2.97 -8.91
C PRO A 186 5.59 -2.04 -7.99
N VAL A 187 5.79 -2.20 -6.69
CA VAL A 187 5.20 -1.38 -5.62
C VAL A 187 6.32 -1.01 -4.66
N THR A 188 6.30 0.21 -4.13
CA THR A 188 7.19 0.63 -3.05
C THR A 188 6.36 0.90 -1.81
N GLU A 189 6.79 0.34 -0.68
CA GLU A 189 6.15 0.52 0.63
C GLU A 189 7.19 0.99 1.65
N HIS A 190 6.75 1.62 2.73
CA HIS A 190 7.61 1.94 3.86
C HIS A 190 7.44 0.85 4.91
N LEU A 191 8.55 0.23 5.30
CA LEU A 191 8.58 -0.67 6.44
C LEU A 191 8.37 0.12 7.74
N PRO A 192 7.94 -0.54 8.83
CA PRO A 192 7.86 0.12 10.13
C PRO A 192 9.23 0.67 10.55
N ALA A 193 9.25 1.72 11.36
CA ALA A 193 10.50 2.35 11.83
C ALA A 193 11.46 1.36 12.50
N LEU A 194 10.92 0.33 13.16
CA LEU A 194 11.68 -0.77 13.77
C LEU A 194 12.48 -1.64 12.77
N ALA A 195 12.27 -1.50 11.46
CA ALA A 195 13.10 -2.11 10.42
C ALA A 195 14.40 -1.34 10.15
N ALA A 196 14.53 -0.11 10.65
CA ALA A 196 15.78 0.65 10.68
C ALA A 196 16.55 0.34 11.98
N PRO A 197 17.89 0.56 12.00
CA PRO A 197 18.72 0.29 13.18
C PRO A 197 18.59 1.37 14.28
N THR A 198 17.36 1.74 14.67
CA THR A 198 17.08 2.84 15.61
C THR A 198 17.30 2.49 17.08
N TYR A 199 17.43 1.20 17.42
CA TYR A 199 17.53 0.70 18.80
C TYR A 199 18.95 0.57 19.34
N LEU A 200 19.92 1.27 18.74
CA LEU A 200 21.30 1.28 19.23
C LEU A 200 21.35 2.04 20.56
N GLU A 201 21.51 1.30 21.66
CA GLU A 201 21.53 1.86 23.02
C GLU A 201 22.86 2.60 23.31
N ASP A 202 23.95 2.22 22.65
CA ASP A 202 25.32 2.68 22.95
C ASP A 202 25.99 3.43 21.78
N CYS A 203 25.38 4.53 21.34
CA CYS A 203 26.02 5.41 20.35
C CYS A 203 26.98 6.46 20.91
N ASP A 204 27.20 6.46 22.23
CA ASP A 204 27.98 7.48 22.93
C ASP A 204 29.48 7.12 23.11
N ALA A 205 29.98 6.02 22.53
CA ALA A 205 31.28 5.45 22.92
C ALA A 205 32.38 5.35 21.84
N ALA A 206 32.26 6.01 20.68
CA ALA A 206 33.29 6.01 19.63
C ALA A 206 34.16 7.27 19.60
#